data_AF-A0A1E2UP24-F1
#
_entry.id   AF-A0A1E2UP24-F1
#
_cell.length_a   1.000
_cell.length_b   1.000
_cell.length_c   1.000
_cell.angle_alpha   90.00
_cell.angle_beta   90.00
_cell.angle_gamma   90.00
#
_symmetry.space_group_name_H-M   'P 1'
#
loop_
_entity.id
_entity.type
_entity.pdbx_description
1 polymer ?
#
loop_
_entity_poly.entity_id
_entity_poly.type
_entity_poly.pdbx_seq_one_letter_code
_entity_poly.pdbx_strand_id
1 'polypeptide(L)'
;MGGKGQFMKYMAHVNPVPNYVSFISKNSQELKLSDVQMAQVMEWKEQNRTKMHGMVMSIIEGEKKMAQASLDGVSADEINSMAETVSKARMQIIVGKTRCRDRMMEILDDAQWDKLTAMVAAK
;
A
#
# COMPACT_ATOMS: atom_id res chain seq x y z
N MET A 1 -10.39 -17.74 1.65
CA MET A 1 -9.50 -16.59 1.91
C MET A 1 -8.52 -16.46 0.74
N GLY A 2 -8.42 -15.29 0.12
CA GLY A 2 -7.55 -15.10 -1.04
C GLY A 2 -6.07 -15.16 -0.64
N GLY A 3 -5.24 -15.85 -1.43
CA GLY A 3 -3.79 -15.94 -1.20
C GLY A 3 -3.05 -14.60 -1.41
N LYS A 4 -1.73 -14.59 -1.18
CA LYS A 4 -0.85 -13.41 -1.32
C LYS A 4 -1.07 -12.63 -2.63
N GLY A 5 -1.31 -13.32 -3.74
CA GLY A 5 -1.56 -12.69 -5.04
C GLY A 5 -2.86 -11.86 -5.07
N GLN A 6 -3.92 -12.32 -4.44
CA GLN A 6 -5.19 -11.57 -4.36
C GLN A 6 -5.03 -10.30 -3.52
N PHE A 7 -4.32 -10.40 -2.39
CA PHE A 7 -4.05 -9.24 -1.56
C PHE A 7 -3.21 -8.19 -2.30
N MET A 8 -2.23 -8.59 -3.12
CA MET A 8 -1.46 -7.65 -3.92
C MET A 8 -2.32 -6.92 -4.97
N LYS A 9 -3.32 -7.59 -5.55
CA LYS A 9 -4.31 -6.94 -6.44
C LYS A 9 -5.13 -5.90 -5.67
N TYR A 10 -5.60 -6.22 -4.46
CA TYR A 10 -6.30 -5.26 -3.61
C TYR A 10 -5.42 -4.08 -3.22
N MET A 11 -4.16 -4.33 -2.83
CA MET A 11 -3.20 -3.27 -2.51
C MET A 11 -2.98 -2.31 -3.68
N ALA A 12 -2.94 -2.81 -4.92
CA ALA A 12 -2.80 -1.98 -6.12
C ALA A 12 -4.08 -1.21 -6.44
N HIS A 13 -5.25 -1.83 -6.26
CA HIS A 13 -6.55 -1.17 -6.45
C HIS A 13 -6.78 -0.02 -5.47
N VAL A 14 -6.46 -0.22 -4.20
CA VAL A 14 -6.77 0.74 -3.13
C VAL A 14 -5.81 1.93 -3.05
N ASN A 15 -4.70 1.93 -3.78
CA ASN A 15 -3.76 3.05 -3.75
C ASN A 15 -2.81 3.08 -4.97
N PRO A 16 -2.54 4.28 -5.54
CA PRO A 16 -1.65 4.43 -6.69
C PRO A 16 -0.15 4.43 -6.33
N VAL A 17 0.21 4.73 -5.07
CA VAL A 17 1.61 4.87 -4.67
C VAL A 17 2.32 3.50 -4.67
N PRO A 18 3.51 3.36 -5.27
CA PRO A 18 4.25 2.11 -5.31
C PRO A 18 4.54 1.49 -3.93
N ASN A 19 4.64 0.16 -3.90
CA ASN A 19 5.04 -0.57 -2.70
C ASN A 19 6.57 -0.69 -2.63
N TYR A 20 7.26 0.41 -2.31
CA TYR A 20 8.73 0.49 -2.32
C TYR A 20 9.42 -0.59 -1.49
N VAL A 21 8.95 -0.86 -0.26
CA VAL A 21 9.48 -1.94 0.58
C VAL A 21 9.42 -3.28 -0.14
N SER A 22 8.33 -3.58 -0.87
CA SER A 22 8.24 -4.83 -1.62
C SER A 22 9.21 -4.88 -2.80
N PHE A 23 9.53 -3.75 -3.44
CA PHE A 23 10.52 -3.70 -4.51
C PHE A 23 11.93 -3.87 -3.94
N ILE A 24 12.24 -3.21 -2.84
CA ILE A 24 13.53 -3.34 -2.15
C ILE A 24 13.74 -4.78 -1.69
N SER A 25 12.75 -5.40 -1.03
CA SER A 25 12.87 -6.79 -0.57
C SER A 25 13.09 -7.80 -1.70
N LYS A 26 12.61 -7.52 -2.92
CA LYS A 26 12.78 -8.40 -4.08
C LYS A 26 14.09 -8.18 -4.82
N ASN A 27 14.64 -6.97 -4.75
CA ASN A 27 15.80 -6.54 -5.54
C ASN A 27 16.98 -6.13 -4.65
N SER A 28 17.04 -6.59 -3.40
CA SER A 28 18.02 -6.13 -2.42
C SER A 28 19.47 -6.35 -2.86
N GLN A 29 19.74 -7.50 -3.50
CA GLN A 29 21.05 -7.81 -4.09
C GLN A 29 21.42 -6.85 -5.22
N GLU A 30 20.47 -6.55 -6.09
CA GLU A 30 20.69 -5.67 -7.23
C GLU A 30 20.85 -4.20 -6.82
N LEU A 31 20.15 -3.80 -5.76
CA LEU A 31 20.28 -2.49 -5.12
C LEU A 31 21.53 -2.40 -4.21
N LYS A 32 22.26 -3.50 -4.00
CA LYS A 32 23.45 -3.56 -3.15
C LYS A 32 23.21 -2.97 -1.74
N LEU A 33 22.06 -3.27 -1.13
CA LEU A 33 21.79 -2.82 0.23
C LEU A 33 22.79 -3.44 1.20
N SER A 34 23.29 -2.62 2.12
CA SER A 34 23.99 -3.16 3.29
C SER A 34 23.02 -3.89 4.22
N ASP A 35 23.56 -4.76 5.08
CA ASP A 35 22.77 -5.46 6.09
C ASP A 35 22.04 -4.48 7.03
N VAL A 36 22.66 -3.33 7.32
CA VAL A 36 22.06 -2.26 8.14
C VAL A 36 20.86 -1.63 7.43
N GLN A 37 21.00 -1.27 6.15
CA GLN A 37 19.90 -0.72 5.37
C GLN A 37 18.75 -1.73 5.25
N MET A 38 19.06 -3.00 5.00
CA MET A 38 18.05 -4.05 4.89
C MET A 38 17.31 -4.24 6.22
N ALA A 39 18.02 -4.21 7.35
CA ALA A 39 17.40 -4.29 8.67
C ALA A 39 16.42 -3.14 8.91
N GLN A 40 16.80 -1.90 8.59
CA GLN A 40 15.94 -0.71 8.72
C GLN A 40 14.68 -0.81 7.84
N VAL A 41 14.81 -1.32 6.61
CA VAL A 41 13.66 -1.54 5.71
C VAL A 41 12.71 -2.58 6.28
N MET A 42 13.24 -3.68 6.83
CA MET A 42 12.43 -4.76 7.40
C MET A 42 11.76 -4.37 8.70
N GLU A 43 12.43 -3.59 9.54
CA GLU A 43 11.82 -3.02 10.75
C GLU A 43 10.63 -2.12 10.38
N TRP A 44 10.83 -1.19 9.44
CA TRP A 44 9.75 -0.32 8.96
C TRP A 44 8.57 -1.11 8.40
N LYS A 45 8.87 -2.17 7.64
CA LYS A 45 7.85 -3.08 7.11
C LYS A 45 7.00 -3.69 8.21
N GLU A 46 7.61 -4.29 9.23
CA GLU A 46 6.86 -5.01 10.26
C GLU A 46 6.05 -4.06 11.15
N GLN A 47 6.55 -2.86 11.43
CA GLN A 47 5.79 -1.82 12.15
C GLN A 47 4.50 -1.42 11.40
N ASN A 48 4.51 -1.44 10.06
CA ASN A 48 3.42 -0.91 9.25
C ASN A 48 2.53 -1.99 8.62
N ARG A 49 2.99 -3.25 8.53
CA ARG A 49 2.34 -4.32 7.75
C ARG A 49 0.91 -4.58 8.21
N THR A 50 0.70 -4.77 9.51
CA THR A 50 -0.60 -5.15 10.08
C THR A 50 -1.63 -4.05 9.88
N LYS A 51 -1.26 -2.80 10.18
CA LYS A 51 -2.14 -1.64 9.99
C LYS A 51 -2.52 -1.47 8.51
N MET A 52 -1.54 -1.58 7.62
CA MET A 52 -1.77 -1.46 6.18
C MET A 52 -2.71 -2.57 5.67
N HIS A 53 -2.51 -3.81 6.10
CA HIS A 53 -3.38 -4.93 5.74
C HIS A 53 -4.83 -4.68 6.20
N GLY A 54 -5.03 -4.23 7.44
CA GLY A 54 -6.35 -3.91 7.96
C GLY A 54 -7.08 -2.83 7.14
N MET A 55 -6.38 -1.74 6.78
CA MET A 55 -6.95 -0.67 5.96
C MET A 55 -7.35 -1.14 4.57
N VAL A 56 -6.51 -1.94 3.90
CA VAL A 56 -6.83 -2.50 2.57
C VAL A 56 -8.10 -3.35 2.64
N MET A 57 -8.19 -4.25 3.62
CA MET A 57 -9.35 -5.13 3.76
C MET A 57 -10.62 -4.34 4.09
N SER A 58 -10.52 -3.31 4.94
CA SER A 58 -11.64 -2.42 5.26
C SER A 58 -12.19 -1.71 4.02
N ILE A 59 -11.32 -1.22 3.13
CA ILE A 59 -11.76 -0.60 1.86
C ILE A 59 -12.49 -1.63 0.97
N ILE A 60 -11.90 -2.81 0.77
CA ILE A 60 -12.50 -3.83 -0.09
C ILE A 60 -13.85 -4.31 0.45
N GLU A 61 -13.97 -4.45 1.77
CA GLU A 61 -15.24 -4.80 2.41
C GLU A 61 -16.27 -3.65 2.31
N GLY A 62 -15.84 -2.41 2.51
CA GLY A 62 -16.68 -1.22 2.34
C GLY A 62 -17.20 -1.09 0.91
N GLU A 63 -16.35 -1.30 -0.10
CA GLU A 63 -16.75 -1.30 -1.52
C GLU A 63 -17.78 -2.40 -1.82
N LYS A 64 -17.63 -3.60 -1.26
CA LYS A 64 -18.64 -4.67 -1.39
C LYS A 64 -19.96 -4.31 -0.71
N LYS A 65 -19.92 -3.72 0.48
CA LYS A 65 -21.11 -3.27 1.21
C LYS A 65 -21.87 -2.20 0.45
N MET A 66 -21.16 -1.23 -0.14
CA MET A 66 -21.78 -0.20 -0.99
C MET A 66 -22.42 -0.81 -2.23
N ALA A 67 -21.75 -1.75 -2.90
CA ALA A 67 -22.32 -2.44 -4.06
C ALA A 67 -23.62 -3.18 -3.70
N GLN A 68 -23.65 -3.87 -2.55
CA GLN A 68 -24.85 -4.55 -2.08
C GLN A 68 -25.95 -3.56 -1.70
N ALA A 69 -25.62 -2.50 -0.96
CA ALA A 69 -26.58 -1.45 -0.57
C ALA A 69 -27.26 -0.81 -1.79
N SER A 70 -26.52 -0.61 -2.88
CA SER A 70 -27.09 -0.13 -4.14
C SER A 70 -28.08 -1.11 -4.77
N LEU A 71 -27.84 -2.43 -4.66
CA LEU A 71 -28.77 -3.46 -5.15
C LEU A 71 -30.02 -3.56 -4.27
N ASP A 72 -29.87 -3.30 -2.98
CA ASP A 72 -30.95 -3.37 -1.99
C ASP A 72 -31.83 -2.10 -1.98
N GLY A 73 -31.53 -1.10 -2.80
CA GLY A 73 -32.30 0.14 -2.88
C GLY A 73 -32.11 1.09 -1.68
N VAL A 74 -30.98 0.97 -0.98
CA VAL A 74 -30.58 1.90 0.09
C VAL A 74 -30.48 3.33 -0.45
N SER A 75 -30.76 4.33 0.39
CA SER A 75 -30.78 5.72 -0.05
C SER A 75 -29.40 6.21 -0.54
N ALA A 76 -29.42 7.18 -1.46
CA ALA A 76 -28.19 7.78 -1.97
C ALA A 76 -27.34 8.41 -0.84
N ASP A 77 -27.97 9.04 0.15
CA ASP A 77 -27.27 9.65 1.29
C ASP A 77 -26.53 8.62 2.15
N GLU A 78 -27.14 7.47 2.39
CA GLU A 78 -26.50 6.37 3.12
C GLU A 78 -25.33 5.78 2.32
N ILE A 79 -25.49 5.57 1.02
CA ILE A 79 -24.40 5.09 0.14
C ILE A 79 -23.26 6.12 0.11
N ASN A 80 -23.56 7.41 0.02
CA ASN A 80 -22.57 8.48 0.06
C ASN A 80 -21.81 8.52 1.39
N SER A 81 -22.48 8.29 2.53
CA SER A 81 -21.84 8.18 3.84
C SER A 81 -20.85 7.00 3.92
N MET A 82 -21.22 5.85 3.33
CA MET A 82 -20.31 4.71 3.18
C MET A 82 -19.09 5.07 2.31
N ALA A 83 -19.32 5.79 1.20
CA ALA A 83 -18.29 6.21 0.27
C ALA A 83 -17.28 7.17 0.92
N GLU A 84 -17.73 8.07 1.80
CA GLU A 84 -16.84 8.94 2.57
C GLU A 84 -15.91 8.14 3.49
N THR A 85 -16.44 7.11 4.15
CA THR A 85 -15.65 6.25 5.05
C THR A 85 -14.57 5.51 4.28
N VAL A 86 -14.92 4.93 3.13
CA VAL A 86 -13.96 4.28 2.22
C VAL A 86 -12.91 5.26 1.72
N SER A 87 -13.33 6.47 1.33
CA SER A 87 -12.43 7.51 0.83
C SER A 87 -11.42 7.98 1.88
N LYS A 88 -11.85 8.13 3.14
CA LYS A 88 -10.97 8.46 4.27
C LYS A 88 -9.92 7.36 4.49
N ALA A 89 -10.32 6.09 4.47
CA ALA A 89 -9.38 4.97 4.59
C ALA A 89 -8.38 4.94 3.42
N ARG A 90 -8.84 5.20 2.20
CA ARG A 90 -7.99 5.29 1.00
C ARG A 90 -6.94 6.40 1.13
N MET A 91 -7.33 7.56 1.64
CA MET A 91 -6.41 8.66 1.91
C MET A 91 -5.35 8.27 2.95
N GLN A 92 -5.73 7.57 4.02
CA GLN A 92 -4.76 7.10 5.03
C GLN A 92 -3.74 6.12 4.46
N ILE A 93 -4.14 5.25 3.52
CA ILE A 93 -3.22 4.36 2.81
C ILE A 93 -2.24 5.19 1.97
N ILE A 94 -2.72 6.16 1.20
CA ILE A 94 -1.87 7.02 0.36
C ILE A 94 -0.84 7.74 1.23
N VAL A 95 -1.28 8.38 2.32
CA VAL A 95 -0.39 9.06 3.27
C VAL A 95 0.64 8.08 3.85
N GLY A 96 0.23 6.89 4.27
CA GLY A 96 1.15 5.86 4.80
C GLY A 96 2.16 5.39 3.76
N LYS A 97 1.76 5.25 2.50
CA LYS A 97 2.65 4.85 1.40
C LYS A 97 3.62 5.97 1.01
N THR A 98 3.20 7.22 1.06
CA THR A 98 4.09 8.38 0.87
C THR A 98 5.11 8.47 2.01
N ARG A 99 4.71 8.28 3.26
CA ARG A 99 5.68 8.19 4.38
C ARG A 99 6.65 7.04 4.21
N CYS A 100 6.20 5.91 3.67
CA CYS A 100 7.07 4.80 3.33
C CYS A 100 8.08 5.19 2.25
N ARG A 101 7.70 5.94 1.22
CA ARG A 101 8.62 6.48 0.21
C ARG A 101 9.70 7.33 0.89
N ASP A 102 9.29 8.29 1.72
CA ASP A 102 10.21 9.22 2.38
C ASP A 102 11.20 8.46 3.26
N ARG A 103 10.72 7.49 4.04
CA ARG A 103 11.59 6.63 4.84
C ARG A 103 12.58 5.83 4.00
N MET A 104 12.20 5.38 2.80
CA MET A 104 13.15 4.67 1.93
C MET A 104 14.21 5.63 1.36
N MET A 105 13.85 6.87 1.07
CA MET A 105 14.81 7.90 0.64
C MET A 105 15.82 8.27 1.75
N GLU A 106 15.43 8.13 3.03
CA GLU A 106 16.35 8.32 4.16
C GLU A 106 17.32 7.14 4.37
N ILE A 107 16.90 5.92 4.04
CA ILE A 107 17.69 4.70 4.24
C ILE A 107 18.65 4.47 3.08
N LEU A 108 18.20 4.74 1.86
CA LEU A 108 18.95 4.52 0.64
C LEU A 108 19.82 5.74 0.31
N ASP A 109 20.96 5.51 -0.31
CA ASP A 109 21.69 6.59 -0.97
C ASP A 109 21.02 6.97 -2.32
N ASP A 110 21.46 8.09 -2.90
CA ASP A 110 20.89 8.62 -4.14
C ASP A 110 20.98 7.61 -5.30
N ALA A 111 22.09 6.89 -5.43
CA ALA A 111 22.28 5.91 -6.50
C ALA A 111 21.35 4.69 -6.34
N GLN A 112 21.15 4.24 -5.11
CA GLN A 112 20.20 3.18 -4.78
C GLN A 112 18.76 3.63 -5.02
N TRP A 113 18.42 4.88 -4.67
CA TRP A 113 17.10 5.45 -4.90
C TRP A 113 16.76 5.58 -6.39
N ASP A 114 17.68 6.12 -7.18
CA ASP A 114 17.52 6.25 -8.64
C ASP A 114 17.33 4.88 -9.28
N LYS A 115 18.13 3.89 -8.86
CA LYS A 115 17.99 2.52 -9.36
C LYS A 115 16.64 1.90 -8.99
N LEU A 116 16.19 2.08 -7.75
CA LEU A 116 14.90 1.58 -7.28
C LEU A 116 13.73 2.21 -8.06
N THR A 117 13.75 3.53 -8.28
CA THR A 117 12.67 4.22 -8.98
C THR A 117 12.61 3.84 -10.46
N ALA A 118 13.76 3.62 -11.12
CA ALA A 118 13.82 3.07 -12.47
C ALA A 118 13.17 1.68 -12.55
N MET A 119 13.45 0.78 -11.60
CA MET A 119 12.80 -0.55 -11.53
C MET A 119 11.29 -0.45 -11.33
N VAL A 120 10.84 0.48 -10.51
CA VAL A 120 9.41 0.69 -10.22
C VAL A 120 8.67 1.23 -11.44
N ALA A 121 9.30 2.14 -12.20
CA ALA A 121 8.73 2.74 -13.40
C ALA A 121 8.60 1.76 -14.57
N ALA A 122 9.43 0.71 -14.60
CA ALA A 122 9.42 -0.31 -15.64
C ALA A 122 8.38 -1.44 -15.43
N LYS A 123 7.53 -1.36 -14.40
CA LYS A 123 6.60 -2.43 -13.99
C LYS A 123 5.31 -2.51 -14.82
#